data_AF-A0A2J8J855-F1
#
_entry.id   AF-A0A2J8J855-F1
#
_cell.length_a   1.000
_cell.length_b   1.000
_cell.length_c   1.000
_cell.angle_alpha   90.00
_cell.angle_beta   90.00
_cell.angle_gamma   90.00
#
_symmetry.space_group_name_H-M   'P 1'
#
loop_
_entity.id
_entity.type
_entity.pdbx_description
1 polymer ?
#
loop_
_entity_poly.entity_id
_entity_poly.type
_entity_poly.pdbx_seq_one_letter_code
_entity_poly.pdbx_strand_id
1 'polypeptide(L)'
;VAFLVAFHQNKQLIGDRGLLPCRVFLKNFQQYFQDRTSWEVFSYMPTILWLMDWSDMNSNLDLLALLGLGISSFVLITGCANMLLMAALWGLYMSLVNVGHVWYSFGWESQLLETGFLGIFLCPLWTLSRLPQHTPTSRIVLWGFRWLIFRIMLGAGLIKIRGDRCWRDLTCMDFHYEAVLIISGNLSFLNWLTMVPSLACFDDATLGFLFPSGPGSLKDRVLQMQRDIRGARPKPRFGSVVRRAANVSLGVLLAWLSMPVVLNLLSSRQVMNTHFNSLHIVNTYGAFGSITKERAEVILQGTASSNASAPDTVWKDYEFKCKPGDPSRRPCLISPYHYRLDWLMWFAAFQTYEHNDWIIHLAGKLLASDAEALSLLAHNPFAGRPPPREGEELSPLDKEHLYKPCSQHSPRGEGITLHHSDPEQERTPALTIGSGMVLEALGTAVRSTRKEKACRSQRKKRNCLFTDDVVVFVGNPKASTKNTPRIMKRGRAQRLTPAIPALWEAKAGQSPEVGSSRSA
;
A
#
# COMPACT_ATOMS: atom_id res chain seq x y z
N VAL A 1 8.85 -9.26 12.04
CA VAL A 1 8.94 -7.90 11.43
C VAL A 1 7.58 -7.28 11.24
N ALA A 2 6.70 -7.85 10.41
CA ALA A 2 5.41 -7.24 10.11
C ALA A 2 4.51 -6.96 11.35
N PHE A 3 4.46 -7.88 12.32
CA PHE A 3 3.76 -7.64 13.59
C PHE A 3 4.42 -6.57 14.46
N LEU A 4 5.74 -6.39 14.38
CA LEU A 4 6.44 -5.30 15.08
C LEU A 4 6.10 -3.94 14.46
N VAL A 5 6.02 -3.88 13.13
CA VAL A 5 5.53 -2.70 12.38
C VAL A 5 4.11 -2.36 12.81
N ALA A 6 3.23 -3.37 12.88
CA ALA A 6 1.85 -3.23 13.34
C ALA A 6 1.77 -2.69 14.78
N PHE A 7 2.51 -3.30 15.71
CA PHE A 7 2.51 -2.89 17.12
C PHE A 7 2.93 -1.43 17.32
N HIS A 8 3.93 -0.95 16.59
CA HIS A 8 4.45 0.41 16.74
C HIS A 8 3.62 1.50 16.05
N GLN A 9 2.76 1.16 15.09
CA GLN A 9 2.12 2.15 14.22
C GLN A 9 0.59 2.04 14.18
N ASN A 10 0.00 0.87 14.45
CA ASN A 10 -1.44 0.68 14.24
C ASN A 10 -2.30 1.56 15.12
N LYS A 11 -1.89 1.89 16.36
CA LYS A 11 -2.66 2.81 17.22
C LYS A 11 -2.84 4.17 16.55
N GLN A 12 -1.74 4.74 16.07
CA GLN A 12 -1.72 6.06 15.45
C GLN A 12 -2.38 6.06 14.06
N LEU A 13 -2.33 4.94 13.33
CA LEU A 13 -2.86 4.86 11.97
C LEU A 13 -4.34 4.46 11.92
N ILE A 14 -4.72 3.42 12.67
CA ILE A 14 -6.04 2.77 12.60
C ILE A 14 -6.68 2.49 13.98
N GLY A 15 -6.07 2.96 15.08
CA GLY A 15 -6.62 2.83 16.42
C GLY A 15 -7.84 3.72 16.66
N ASP A 16 -8.30 3.79 17.90
CA ASP A 16 -9.51 4.53 18.27
C ASP A 16 -9.45 6.02 17.89
N ARG A 17 -8.26 6.61 18.02
CA ARG A 17 -7.95 7.99 17.60
C ARG A 17 -6.95 8.03 16.45
N GLY A 18 -6.85 6.95 15.67
CA GLY A 18 -5.92 6.89 14.55
C GLY A 18 -6.29 7.86 13.41
N LEU A 19 -5.41 7.99 12.41
CA LEU A 19 -5.68 8.77 11.19
C LEU A 19 -6.90 8.25 10.42
N LEU A 20 -7.10 6.93 10.38
CA LEU A 20 -8.25 6.26 9.77
C LEU A 20 -8.80 5.20 10.74
N PRO A 21 -9.65 5.59 11.71
CA PRO A 21 -10.09 4.68 12.78
C PRO A 21 -10.79 3.42 12.27
N CYS A 22 -10.24 2.26 12.62
CA CYS A 22 -10.75 0.94 12.20
C CYS A 22 -12.18 0.70 12.68
N ARG A 23 -12.54 1.17 13.88
CA ARG A 23 -13.89 1.02 14.43
C ARG A 23 -14.96 1.68 13.55
N VAL A 24 -14.68 2.86 13.00
CA VAL A 24 -15.61 3.58 12.10
C VAL A 24 -15.77 2.79 10.81
N PHE A 25 -14.68 2.25 10.27
CA PHE A 25 -14.72 1.40 9.10
C PHE A 25 -15.56 0.13 9.30
N LEU A 26 -15.31 -0.62 10.37
CA LEU A 26 -16.05 -1.85 10.64
C LEU A 26 -17.55 -1.61 10.78
N LYS A 27 -17.94 -0.51 11.45
CA LYS A 27 -19.35 -0.08 11.53
C LYS A 27 -19.95 0.26 10.16
N ASN A 28 -19.23 1.02 9.34
CA ASN A 28 -19.68 1.38 8.00
C ASN A 28 -19.82 0.14 7.09
N PHE A 29 -18.88 -0.80 7.20
CA PHE A 29 -18.92 -2.06 6.47
C PHE A 29 -20.11 -2.93 6.92
N GLN A 30 -20.32 -3.07 8.23
CA GLN A 30 -21.47 -3.78 8.77
C GLN A 30 -22.79 -3.14 8.35
N GLN A 31 -22.85 -1.81 8.32
CA GLN A 31 -24.03 -1.06 7.85
C GLN A 31 -24.33 -1.31 6.37
N TYR A 32 -23.29 -1.32 5.53
CA TYR A 32 -23.43 -1.59 4.10
C TYR A 32 -23.97 -3.00 3.80
N PHE A 33 -23.67 -3.98 4.66
CA PHE A 33 -24.09 -5.37 4.51
C PHE A 33 -25.23 -5.78 5.49
N GLN A 34 -26.04 -4.83 5.97
CA GLN A 34 -27.12 -5.09 6.94
C GLN A 34 -28.08 -6.21 6.54
N ASP A 35 -28.37 -6.36 5.25
CA ASP A 35 -29.29 -7.38 4.72
C ASP A 35 -28.64 -8.75 4.48
N ARG A 36 -27.35 -8.93 4.83
CA ARG A 36 -26.58 -10.15 4.56
C ARG A 36 -26.36 -10.99 5.81
N THR A 37 -26.13 -12.27 5.59
CA THR A 37 -25.78 -13.19 6.68
C THR A 37 -24.38 -12.86 7.21
N SER A 38 -24.15 -13.07 8.52
CA SER A 38 -22.84 -12.84 9.15
C SER A 38 -21.70 -13.60 8.45
N TRP A 39 -22.00 -14.77 7.87
CA TRP A 39 -21.03 -15.56 7.10
C TRP A 39 -20.65 -14.91 5.76
N GLU A 40 -21.59 -14.26 5.07
CA GLU A 40 -21.27 -13.52 3.85
C GLU A 40 -20.34 -12.35 4.17
N VAL A 41 -20.64 -11.57 5.22
CA VAL A 41 -19.81 -10.45 5.69
C VAL A 41 -18.39 -10.93 6.01
N PHE A 42 -18.26 -12.02 6.76
CA PHE A 42 -16.96 -12.63 7.08
C PHE A 42 -16.23 -13.13 5.83
N SER A 43 -16.94 -13.74 4.88
CA SER A 43 -16.34 -14.25 3.64
C SER A 43 -15.79 -13.15 2.75
N TYR A 44 -16.40 -11.95 2.78
CA TYR A 44 -15.88 -10.77 2.07
C TYR A 44 -14.66 -10.16 2.77
N MET A 45 -14.70 -10.04 4.10
CA MET A 45 -13.62 -9.44 4.88
C MET A 45 -13.26 -10.31 6.08
N PRO A 46 -12.45 -11.36 5.88
CA PRO A 46 -12.11 -12.30 6.93
C PRO A 46 -11.17 -11.65 7.95
N THR A 47 -11.67 -11.39 9.16
CA THR A 47 -10.88 -10.86 10.27
C THR A 47 -11.40 -11.40 11.60
N ILE A 48 -10.49 -11.65 12.54
CA ILE A 48 -10.82 -12.09 13.90
C ILE A 48 -11.51 -10.96 14.67
N LEU A 49 -11.33 -9.69 14.26
CA LEU A 49 -11.95 -8.53 14.91
C LEU A 49 -13.48 -8.58 14.92
N TRP A 50 -14.12 -9.31 14.01
CA TRP A 50 -15.58 -9.53 14.06
C TRP A 50 -16.04 -10.27 15.33
N LEU A 51 -15.14 -11.03 15.97
CA LEU A 51 -15.41 -11.82 17.18
C LEU A 51 -15.01 -11.08 18.47
N MET A 52 -14.45 -9.88 18.36
CA MET A 52 -13.95 -9.08 19.48
C MET A 52 -14.87 -7.89 19.76
N ASP A 53 -14.86 -7.40 21.00
CA ASP A 53 -15.54 -6.15 21.33
C ASP A 53 -14.75 -4.95 20.80
N TRP A 54 -15.41 -3.99 20.15
CA TRP A 54 -14.78 -2.82 19.53
C TRP A 54 -14.81 -1.58 20.45
N SER A 55 -15.08 -1.75 21.73
CA SER A 55 -15.05 -0.64 22.70
C SER A 55 -13.66 -0.03 22.84
N ASP A 56 -12.62 -0.86 22.84
CA ASP A 56 -11.20 -0.48 22.88
C ASP A 56 -10.44 -1.15 21.72
N MET A 57 -10.38 -0.44 20.59
CA MET A 57 -9.70 -0.94 19.39
C MET A 57 -8.19 -0.93 19.57
N ASN A 58 -7.64 0.00 20.36
CA ASN A 58 -6.21 0.08 20.62
C ASN A 58 -5.70 -1.21 21.29
N SER A 59 -6.40 -1.70 22.31
CA SER A 59 -6.06 -2.95 23.00
C SER A 59 -6.20 -4.16 22.08
N ASN A 60 -7.22 -4.21 21.21
CA ASN A 60 -7.38 -5.30 20.25
C ASN A 60 -6.23 -5.35 19.23
N LEU A 61 -5.84 -4.19 18.69
CA LEU A 61 -4.74 -4.10 17.72
C LEU A 61 -3.39 -4.49 18.35
N ASP A 62 -3.16 -4.06 19.59
CA ASP A 62 -1.98 -4.49 20.36
C ASP A 62 -1.98 -5.98 20.63
N LEU A 63 -3.13 -6.54 21.04
CA LEU A 63 -3.25 -7.96 21.29
C LEU A 63 -2.94 -8.78 20.04
N LEU A 64 -3.52 -8.43 18.89
CA LEU A 64 -3.24 -9.10 17.61
C LEU A 64 -1.75 -8.98 17.24
N ALA A 65 -1.17 -7.80 17.40
CA ALA A 65 0.24 -7.55 17.06
C ALA A 65 1.20 -8.30 18.00
N LEU A 66 0.96 -8.27 19.31
CA LEU A 66 1.79 -8.95 20.32
C LEU A 66 1.66 -10.46 20.25
N LEU A 67 0.45 -11.00 20.03
CA LEU A 67 0.26 -12.44 19.81
C LEU A 67 1.00 -12.91 18.55
N GLY A 68 0.87 -12.17 17.45
CA GLY A 68 1.59 -12.47 16.21
C GLY A 68 3.11 -12.36 16.38
N LEU A 69 3.59 -11.37 17.11
CA LEU A 69 5.00 -11.19 17.44
C LEU A 69 5.51 -12.36 18.32
N GLY A 70 4.75 -12.75 19.33
CA GLY A 70 5.08 -13.86 20.23
C GLY A 70 5.14 -15.19 19.49
N ILE A 71 4.11 -15.52 18.70
CA ILE A 71 4.06 -16.77 17.92
C ILE A 71 5.19 -16.81 16.89
N SER A 72 5.41 -15.74 16.12
CA SER A 72 6.48 -15.71 15.12
C SER A 72 7.88 -15.79 15.75
N SER A 73 8.09 -15.14 16.90
CA SER A 73 9.37 -15.22 17.64
C SER A 73 9.59 -16.62 18.21
N PHE A 74 8.55 -17.25 18.74
CA PHE A 74 8.62 -18.63 19.21
C PHE A 74 9.02 -19.59 18.09
N VAL A 75 8.37 -19.49 16.92
CA VAL A 75 8.70 -20.33 15.75
C VAL A 75 10.14 -20.08 15.29
N LEU A 76 10.58 -18.82 15.25
CA LEU A 76 11.94 -18.45 14.84
C LEU A 76 13.01 -19.01 15.79
N ILE A 77 12.82 -18.87 17.11
CA ILE A 77 13.82 -19.27 18.12
C ILE A 77 13.85 -20.79 18.29
N THR A 78 12.68 -21.42 18.40
CA THR A 78 12.61 -22.86 18.68
C THR A 78 12.78 -23.70 17.41
N GLY A 79 12.43 -23.17 16.24
CA GLY A 79 12.31 -23.94 14.99
C GLY A 79 11.14 -24.94 15.00
N CYS A 80 10.28 -24.89 16.02
CA CYS A 80 9.13 -25.77 16.19
C CYS A 80 7.86 -25.05 15.73
N ALA A 81 7.11 -25.68 14.84
CA ALA A 81 5.82 -25.17 14.38
C ALA A 81 4.90 -26.34 13.99
N ASN A 82 3.60 -26.10 14.02
CA ASN A 82 2.60 -27.00 13.44
C ASN A 82 1.64 -26.20 12.55
N MET A 83 0.79 -26.90 11.79
CA MET A 83 -0.13 -26.27 10.85
C MET A 83 -1.10 -25.32 11.55
N LEU A 84 -1.57 -25.66 12.75
CA LEU A 84 -2.49 -24.80 13.50
C LEU A 84 -1.84 -23.49 13.96
N LEU A 85 -0.62 -23.56 14.48
CA LEU A 85 0.13 -22.40 14.94
C LEU A 85 0.46 -21.47 13.76
N MET A 86 0.86 -22.04 12.62
CA MET A 86 1.10 -21.27 11.40
C MET A 86 -0.19 -20.69 10.81
N ALA A 87 -1.31 -21.42 10.87
CA ALA A 87 -2.62 -20.94 10.43
C ALA A 87 -3.14 -19.82 11.35
N ALA A 88 -2.92 -19.92 12.66
CA ALA A 88 -3.22 -18.87 13.62
C ALA A 88 -2.38 -17.62 13.33
N LEU A 89 -1.07 -17.77 13.12
CA LEU A 89 -0.18 -16.67 12.75
C LEU A 89 -0.63 -15.99 11.45
N TRP A 90 -1.00 -16.78 10.45
CA TRP A 90 -1.53 -16.29 9.18
C TRP A 90 -2.87 -15.55 9.37
N GLY A 91 -3.80 -16.12 10.14
CA GLY A 91 -5.10 -15.49 10.43
C GLY A 91 -4.99 -14.19 11.23
N LEU A 92 -4.07 -14.10 12.18
CA LEU A 92 -3.75 -12.85 12.88
C LEU A 92 -3.28 -11.77 11.90
N TYR A 93 -2.40 -12.13 10.96
CA TYR A 93 -1.91 -11.18 9.97
C TYR A 93 -2.99 -10.77 8.97
N MET A 94 -3.78 -11.73 8.49
CA MET A 94 -4.93 -11.51 7.62
C MET A 94 -5.92 -10.52 8.22
N SER A 95 -6.15 -10.65 9.53
CA SER A 95 -7.03 -9.76 10.29
C SER A 95 -6.57 -8.31 10.22
N LEU A 96 -5.26 -8.05 10.33
CA LEU A 96 -4.67 -6.71 10.23
C LEU A 96 -4.70 -6.18 8.80
N VAL A 97 -4.37 -7.01 7.80
CA VAL A 97 -4.36 -6.60 6.39
C VAL A 97 -5.76 -6.14 5.94
N ASN A 98 -6.80 -6.90 6.32
CA ASN A 98 -8.17 -6.61 5.88
C ASN A 98 -8.78 -5.36 6.50
N VAL A 99 -8.39 -4.99 7.72
CA VAL A 99 -8.86 -3.75 8.37
C VAL A 99 -7.92 -2.57 8.18
N GLY A 100 -6.71 -2.82 7.69
CA GLY A 100 -5.63 -1.85 7.59
C GLY A 100 -5.77 -0.85 6.44
N HIS A 101 -6.73 -1.06 5.53
CA HIS A 101 -7.02 -0.15 4.41
C HIS A 101 -5.77 0.22 3.57
N VAL A 102 -5.65 1.51 3.21
CA VAL A 102 -4.54 2.08 2.45
C VAL A 102 -3.19 1.81 3.11
N TRP A 103 -3.15 1.70 4.45
CA TRP A 103 -1.91 1.40 5.18
C TRP A 103 -1.40 -0.02 4.93
N TYR A 104 -2.23 -0.96 4.46
CA TYR A 104 -1.88 -2.35 4.16
C TYR A 104 -2.14 -2.72 2.69
N SER A 105 -2.27 -1.72 1.81
CA SER A 105 -2.58 -1.90 0.38
C SER A 105 -1.36 -2.28 -0.49
N PHE A 106 -0.25 -2.72 0.11
CA PHE A 106 1.04 -2.88 -0.58
C PHE A 106 1.28 -4.32 -1.08
N GLY A 107 2.05 -4.46 -2.17
CA GLY A 107 2.35 -5.76 -2.77
C GLY A 107 2.99 -6.78 -1.80
N TRP A 108 3.85 -6.32 -0.89
CA TRP A 108 4.49 -7.21 0.10
C TRP A 108 3.52 -7.77 1.15
N GLU A 109 2.39 -7.11 1.39
CA GLU A 109 1.36 -7.58 2.31
C GLU A 109 0.70 -8.84 1.77
N SER A 110 0.31 -8.78 0.49
CA SER A 110 -0.24 -9.93 -0.24
C SER A 110 0.80 -11.03 -0.43
N GLN A 111 2.08 -10.68 -0.66
CA GLN A 111 3.17 -11.66 -0.74
C GLN A 111 3.40 -12.38 0.59
N LEU A 112 3.32 -11.67 1.72
CA LEU A 112 3.49 -12.27 3.05
C LEU A 112 2.34 -13.23 3.37
N LEU A 113 1.10 -12.85 3.05
CA LEU A 113 -0.07 -13.74 3.22
C LEU A 113 0.05 -15.00 2.38
N GLU A 114 0.44 -14.87 1.11
CA GLU A 114 0.61 -16.01 0.22
C GLU A 114 1.76 -16.93 0.66
N THR A 115 2.91 -16.35 1.03
CA THR A 115 4.08 -17.08 1.57
C THR A 115 3.72 -17.79 2.88
N GLY A 116 3.00 -17.11 3.77
CA GLY A 116 2.55 -17.65 5.05
C GLY A 116 1.58 -18.82 4.86
N PHE A 117 0.62 -18.68 3.93
CA PHE A 117 -0.33 -19.74 3.60
C PHE A 117 0.38 -21.01 3.11
N LEU A 118 1.34 -20.89 2.18
CA LEU A 118 2.15 -22.02 1.72
C LEU A 118 2.99 -22.63 2.86
N GLY A 119 3.53 -21.78 3.74
CA GLY A 119 4.30 -22.17 4.91
C GLY A 119 3.54 -23.04 5.92
N ILE A 120 2.22 -22.90 6.02
CA ILE A 120 1.36 -23.77 6.85
C ILE A 120 1.62 -25.24 6.48
N PHE A 121 1.57 -25.57 5.19
CA PHE A 121 1.65 -26.95 4.69
C PHE A 121 3.06 -27.54 4.70
N LEU A 122 4.09 -26.75 5.05
CA LEU A 122 5.41 -27.29 5.35
C LEU A 122 5.45 -27.96 6.73
N CYS A 123 4.66 -27.47 7.69
CA CYS A 123 4.69 -27.90 9.07
C CYS A 123 3.97 -29.26 9.29
N PRO A 124 4.28 -30.00 10.37
CA PRO A 124 3.45 -31.12 10.83
C PRO A 124 2.04 -30.64 11.21
N LEU A 125 1.03 -31.51 11.10
CA LEU A 125 -0.36 -31.15 11.40
C LEU A 125 -0.56 -30.73 12.86
N TRP A 126 -0.13 -31.57 13.79
CA TRP A 126 -0.42 -31.43 15.23
C TRP A 126 0.84 -31.27 16.09
N THR A 127 1.90 -32.01 15.77
CA THR A 127 3.10 -32.11 16.61
C THR A 127 3.88 -30.81 16.61
N LEU A 128 4.13 -30.25 17.79
CA LEU A 128 5.00 -29.07 17.96
C LEU A 128 6.46 -29.50 18.09
N SER A 129 7.03 -30.02 17.01
CA SER A 129 8.41 -30.48 16.97
C SER A 129 9.12 -29.97 15.72
N ARG A 130 10.46 -29.88 15.80
CA ARG A 130 11.27 -29.73 14.58
C ARG A 130 11.00 -30.92 13.66
N LEU A 131 10.91 -30.65 12.36
CA LEU A 131 10.80 -31.72 11.37
C LEU A 131 12.09 -32.55 11.38
N PRO A 132 12.01 -33.89 11.39
CA PRO A 132 13.16 -34.74 11.20
C PRO A 132 13.87 -34.38 9.89
N GLN A 133 15.21 -34.36 9.90
CA GLN A 133 16.04 -33.94 8.76
C GLN A 133 15.74 -34.74 7.47
N HIS A 134 15.31 -36.00 7.59
CA HIS A 134 14.99 -36.87 6.46
C HIS A 134 13.52 -36.80 6.01
N THR A 135 12.74 -35.83 6.49
CA THR A 135 11.34 -35.69 6.08
C THR A 135 11.27 -35.13 4.65
N PRO A 136 10.65 -35.84 3.70
CA PRO A 136 10.54 -35.32 2.33
C PRO A 136 9.65 -34.08 2.29
N THR A 137 10.16 -33.00 1.71
CA THR A 137 9.41 -31.77 1.48
C THR A 137 8.31 -31.99 0.44
N SER A 138 7.15 -31.38 0.66
CA SER A 138 6.03 -31.47 -0.28
C SER A 138 6.39 -30.81 -1.61
N ARG A 139 6.39 -31.60 -2.70
CA ARG A 139 6.62 -31.08 -4.06
C ARG A 139 5.58 -30.04 -4.46
N ILE A 140 4.34 -30.18 -3.99
CA ILE A 140 3.26 -29.25 -4.31
C ILE A 140 3.53 -27.88 -3.67
N VAL A 141 3.97 -27.86 -2.41
CA VAL A 141 4.31 -26.61 -1.72
C VAL A 141 5.53 -25.96 -2.37
N LEU A 142 6.56 -26.74 -2.74
CA LEU A 142 7.72 -26.22 -3.49
C LEU A 142 7.33 -25.60 -4.84
N TRP A 143 6.47 -26.28 -5.61
CA TRP A 143 5.95 -25.72 -6.86
C TRP A 143 5.04 -24.51 -6.61
N GLY A 144 4.31 -24.46 -5.50
CA GLY A 144 3.56 -23.27 -5.05
C GLY A 144 4.47 -22.07 -4.83
N PHE A 145 5.58 -22.24 -4.10
CA PHE A 145 6.58 -21.18 -3.93
C PHE A 145 7.24 -20.77 -5.25
N ARG A 146 7.59 -21.74 -6.11
CA ARG A 146 8.12 -21.45 -7.45
C ARG A 146 7.12 -20.68 -8.30
N TRP A 147 5.83 -21.02 -8.22
CA TRP A 147 4.76 -20.32 -8.91
C TRP A 147 4.57 -18.89 -8.38
N LEU A 148 4.68 -18.67 -7.07
CA LEU A 148 4.71 -17.34 -6.46
C LEU A 148 5.89 -16.51 -6.99
N ILE A 149 7.11 -17.05 -6.91
CA ILE A 149 8.33 -16.37 -7.38
C ILE A 149 8.25 -16.06 -8.87
N PHE A 150 7.77 -17.02 -9.66
CA PHE A 150 7.56 -16.83 -11.10
C PHE A 150 6.61 -15.66 -11.37
N ARG A 151 5.46 -15.58 -10.68
CA ARG A 151 4.51 -14.47 -10.84
C ARG A 151 5.10 -13.12 -10.43
N ILE A 152 5.93 -13.09 -9.38
CA ILE A 152 6.64 -11.86 -8.98
C ILE A 152 7.58 -11.41 -10.10
N MET A 153 8.43 -12.31 -10.60
CA MET A 153 9.40 -11.98 -11.65
C MET A 153 8.74 -11.63 -12.99
N LEU A 154 7.76 -12.44 -13.39
CA LEU A 154 7.00 -12.21 -14.61
C LEU A 154 6.22 -10.89 -14.53
N GLY A 155 5.49 -10.66 -13.44
CA GLY A 155 4.69 -9.46 -13.28
C GLY A 155 5.53 -8.19 -13.19
N ALA A 156 6.67 -8.23 -12.49
CA ALA A 156 7.66 -7.15 -12.51
C ALA A 156 8.25 -6.91 -13.92
N GLY A 157 8.52 -7.96 -14.70
CA GLY A 157 8.97 -7.81 -16.08
C GLY A 157 7.89 -7.21 -17.00
N LEU A 158 6.67 -7.72 -16.90
CA LEU A 158 5.54 -7.27 -17.74
C LEU A 158 5.17 -5.81 -17.47
N ILE A 159 5.16 -5.37 -16.21
CA ILE A 159 4.84 -3.98 -15.88
C ILE A 159 5.94 -3.02 -16.39
N LYS A 160 7.21 -3.42 -16.34
CA LYS A 160 8.32 -2.63 -16.86
C LYS A 160 8.24 -2.48 -18.38
N ILE A 161 8.11 -3.59 -19.11
CA ILE A 161 8.05 -3.60 -20.58
C ILE A 161 6.83 -2.80 -21.09
N ARG A 162 5.70 -2.86 -20.38
CA ARG A 162 4.45 -2.17 -20.78
C ARG A 162 4.34 -0.75 -20.24
N GLY A 163 5.03 -0.43 -19.15
CA GLY A 163 4.85 0.83 -18.42
C GLY A 163 5.57 2.02 -19.04
N ASP A 164 6.86 1.86 -19.38
CA ASP A 164 7.68 2.95 -19.91
C ASP A 164 8.50 2.50 -21.14
N ARG A 165 8.77 3.42 -22.05
CA ARG A 165 9.74 3.23 -23.14
C ARG A 165 11.15 3.06 -22.60
N CYS A 166 11.52 3.70 -21.48
CA CYS A 166 12.89 3.58 -20.97
C CYS A 166 13.27 2.10 -20.68
N TRP A 167 12.31 1.25 -20.33
CA TRP A 167 12.55 -0.17 -20.07
C TRP A 167 12.77 -0.97 -21.36
N ARG A 168 12.10 -0.56 -22.45
CA ARG A 168 12.26 -1.15 -23.78
C ARG A 168 13.54 -0.69 -24.47
N ASP A 169 13.92 0.56 -24.21
CA ASP A 169 15.14 1.19 -24.72
C ASP A 169 16.36 0.88 -23.84
N LEU A 170 16.18 0.12 -22.75
CA LEU A 170 17.20 -0.28 -21.78
C LEU A 170 17.90 0.87 -21.04
N THR A 171 17.36 2.08 -21.10
CA THR A 171 17.94 3.30 -20.49
C THR A 171 17.55 3.48 -19.02
N CYS A 172 16.51 2.80 -18.50
CA CYS A 172 16.20 2.92 -17.07
C CYS A 172 17.29 2.31 -16.16
N MET A 173 18.19 1.48 -16.72
CA MET A 173 19.23 0.76 -15.99
C MET A 173 20.55 1.53 -15.88
N ASP A 174 20.70 2.69 -16.54
CA ASP A 174 21.94 3.49 -16.48
C ASP A 174 22.34 3.87 -15.04
N PHE A 175 21.36 3.87 -14.12
CA PHE A 175 21.52 4.19 -12.71
C PHE A 175 21.35 2.99 -11.76
N HIS A 176 21.61 1.73 -12.16
CA HIS A 176 21.13 0.60 -11.35
C HIS A 176 21.67 0.51 -9.91
N TYR A 177 20.70 0.63 -8.98
CA TYR A 177 20.81 0.65 -7.51
C TYR A 177 20.30 -0.66 -6.88
N GLU A 178 20.23 -1.80 -7.56
CA GLU A 178 19.50 -2.97 -7.02
C GLU A 178 20.10 -3.54 -5.71
N ALA A 179 21.44 -3.58 -5.61
CA ALA A 179 22.11 -3.91 -4.35
C ALA A 179 21.78 -2.88 -3.24
N VAL A 180 21.69 -1.60 -3.61
CA VAL A 180 21.33 -0.53 -2.67
C VAL A 180 19.86 -0.62 -2.27
N LEU A 181 18.92 -0.98 -3.15
CA LEU A 181 17.51 -1.17 -2.79
C LEU A 181 17.33 -2.33 -1.80
N ILE A 182 18.07 -3.43 -1.99
CA ILE A 182 18.07 -4.56 -1.05
C ILE A 182 18.65 -4.15 0.31
N ILE A 183 19.82 -3.50 0.30
CA ILE A 183 20.55 -3.12 1.53
C ILE A 183 19.85 -1.95 2.27
N SER A 184 19.33 -0.96 1.54
CA SER A 184 18.69 0.22 2.13
C SER A 184 17.30 -0.06 2.71
N GLY A 185 16.59 -1.08 2.21
CA GLY A 185 15.24 -1.38 2.66
C GLY A 185 14.17 -0.51 2.04
N ASN A 186 14.45 0.10 0.89
CA ASN A 186 13.51 0.94 0.13
C ASN A 186 12.32 0.16 -0.48
N LEU A 187 12.04 -1.06 0.00
CA LEU A 187 10.92 -1.95 -0.37
C LEU A 187 10.47 -2.80 0.84
N SER A 188 10.73 -2.32 2.07
CA SER A 188 10.49 -3.04 3.31
C SER A 188 11.06 -4.48 3.26
N PHE A 189 10.20 -5.48 3.48
CA PHE A 189 10.56 -6.89 3.49
C PHE A 189 10.25 -7.63 2.17
N LEU A 190 9.82 -6.93 1.11
CA LEU A 190 9.50 -7.55 -0.20
C LEU A 190 10.69 -8.33 -0.77
N ASN A 191 11.88 -7.71 -0.74
CA ASN A 191 13.11 -8.34 -1.23
C ASN A 191 13.42 -9.61 -0.45
N TRP A 192 13.29 -9.58 0.88
CA TRP A 192 13.51 -10.74 1.74
C TRP A 192 12.48 -11.85 1.50
N LEU A 193 11.20 -11.49 1.34
CA LEU A 193 10.13 -12.44 0.99
C LEU A 193 10.30 -13.08 -0.39
N THR A 194 11.12 -12.50 -1.25
CA THR A 194 11.44 -13.07 -2.55
C THR A 194 12.72 -13.89 -2.49
N MET A 195 13.79 -13.34 -1.93
CA MET A 195 15.10 -13.99 -1.85
C MET A 195 15.08 -15.24 -0.98
N VAL A 196 14.51 -15.18 0.24
CA VAL A 196 14.57 -16.29 1.19
C VAL A 196 13.86 -17.53 0.65
N PRO A 197 12.61 -17.47 0.14
CA PRO A 197 11.98 -18.63 -0.49
C PRO A 197 12.67 -19.06 -1.78
N SER A 198 13.23 -18.12 -2.57
CA SER A 198 13.95 -18.47 -3.79
C SER A 198 15.17 -19.34 -3.48
N LEU A 199 16.01 -18.91 -2.54
CA LEU A 199 17.17 -19.67 -2.08
C LEU A 199 16.76 -21.02 -1.49
N ALA A 200 15.69 -21.05 -0.67
CA ALA A 200 15.18 -22.28 -0.07
C ALA A 200 14.54 -23.26 -1.07
N CYS A 201 14.13 -22.80 -2.26
CA CYS A 201 13.53 -23.62 -3.31
C CYS A 201 14.55 -24.21 -4.30
N PHE A 202 15.83 -23.81 -4.20
CA PHE A 202 16.93 -24.45 -4.93
C PHE A 202 17.29 -25.78 -4.28
N ASP A 203 17.66 -26.74 -5.12
CA ASP A 203 18.14 -28.05 -4.66
C ASP A 203 19.60 -27.90 -4.22
N ASP A 204 20.02 -28.52 -3.12
CA ASP A 204 21.40 -28.36 -2.63
C ASP A 204 22.43 -28.83 -3.67
N ALA A 205 22.08 -29.81 -4.50
CA ALA A 205 22.89 -30.24 -5.63
C ALA A 205 23.16 -29.11 -6.64
N THR A 206 22.19 -28.23 -6.86
CA THR A 206 22.33 -27.07 -7.76
C THR A 206 23.22 -25.98 -7.18
N LEU A 207 23.28 -25.84 -5.85
CA LEU A 207 24.18 -24.91 -5.16
C LEU A 207 25.55 -25.52 -4.86
N GLY A 208 25.74 -26.82 -5.14
CA GLY A 208 26.97 -27.55 -4.85
C GLY A 208 28.22 -27.06 -5.60
N PHE A 209 28.10 -26.16 -6.58
CA PHE A 209 29.25 -25.51 -7.22
C PHE A 209 29.88 -24.42 -6.35
N LEU A 210 29.14 -23.88 -5.37
CA LEU A 210 29.63 -22.86 -4.44
C LEU A 210 30.57 -23.42 -3.36
N PHE A 211 30.64 -24.75 -3.23
CA PHE A 211 31.39 -25.43 -2.18
C PHE A 211 32.51 -26.29 -2.79
N PRO A 212 33.66 -26.41 -2.10
CA PRO A 212 34.78 -27.24 -2.56
C PRO A 212 34.35 -28.70 -2.80
N SER A 213 34.88 -29.30 -3.86
CA SER A 213 34.65 -30.71 -4.20
C SER A 213 35.81 -31.57 -3.69
N GLY A 214 35.49 -32.69 -3.03
CA GLY A 214 36.50 -33.63 -2.54
C GLY A 214 35.91 -34.63 -1.52
N PRO A 215 36.55 -35.80 -1.32
CA PRO A 215 36.05 -36.85 -0.44
C PRO A 215 35.76 -36.32 0.97
N GLY A 216 34.51 -36.46 1.42
CA GLY A 216 34.08 -36.02 2.74
C GLY A 216 33.79 -34.52 2.88
N SER A 217 33.88 -33.75 1.78
CA SER A 217 33.45 -32.35 1.69
C SER A 217 31.96 -32.18 1.99
N LEU A 218 31.55 -30.94 2.29
CA LEU A 218 30.13 -30.61 2.49
C LEU A 218 29.27 -31.05 1.29
N LYS A 219 29.77 -30.83 0.08
CA LYS A 219 29.12 -31.24 -1.17
C LYS A 219 28.89 -32.76 -1.23
N ASP A 220 29.91 -33.56 -0.93
CA ASP A 220 29.80 -35.02 -0.95
C ASP A 220 28.80 -35.52 0.10
N ARG A 221 28.85 -34.97 1.33
CA ARG A 221 27.91 -35.33 2.41
C ARG A 221 26.46 -35.01 2.06
N VAL A 222 26.22 -33.84 1.47
CA VAL A 222 24.87 -33.42 1.07
C VAL A 222 24.34 -34.29 -0.06
N LEU A 223 25.15 -34.56 -1.10
CA LEU A 223 24.77 -35.45 -2.18
C LEU A 223 24.51 -36.88 -1.70
N GLN A 224 25.27 -37.35 -0.71
CA GLN A 224 25.02 -38.65 -0.07
C GLN A 224 23.67 -38.66 0.67
N MET A 225 23.38 -37.66 1.50
CA MET A 225 22.07 -37.53 2.17
C MET A 225 20.91 -37.52 1.17
N GLN A 226 21.06 -36.82 0.03
CA GLN A 226 20.02 -36.80 -1.01
C GLN A 226 19.81 -38.17 -1.66
N ARG A 227 20.88 -38.95 -1.88
CA ARG A 227 20.79 -40.32 -2.39
C ARG A 227 20.10 -41.23 -1.38
N ASP A 228 20.48 -41.14 -0.10
CA ASP A 228 19.90 -41.94 0.97
C ASP A 228 18.40 -41.69 1.14
N ILE A 229 17.98 -40.42 1.08
CA ILE A 229 16.56 -40.03 1.13
C ILE A 229 15.79 -40.54 -0.11
N ARG A 230 16.39 -40.50 -1.31
CA ARG A 230 15.74 -41.05 -2.53
C ARG A 230 15.62 -42.58 -2.49
N GLY A 231 16.60 -43.26 -1.88
CA GLY A 231 16.60 -44.71 -1.71
C GLY A 231 15.65 -45.20 -0.62
N ALA A 232 15.44 -44.39 0.43
CA ALA A 232 14.54 -44.71 1.52
C ALA A 232 13.06 -44.64 1.07
N ARG A 233 12.42 -45.80 0.90
CA ARG A 233 10.96 -45.93 0.73
C ARG A 233 10.34 -46.48 2.02
N PRO A 234 10.15 -45.65 3.06
CA PRO A 234 9.49 -46.11 4.28
C PRO A 234 8.06 -46.57 3.94
N LYS A 235 7.58 -47.62 4.62
CA LYS A 235 6.20 -48.10 4.46
C LYS A 235 5.23 -46.95 4.77
N PRO A 236 4.23 -46.68 3.91
CA PRO A 236 3.30 -45.57 4.12
C PRO A 236 2.51 -45.80 5.41
N ARG A 237 2.68 -44.91 6.39
CA ARG A 237 1.82 -44.85 7.58
C ARG A 237 0.54 -44.10 7.25
N PHE A 238 -0.54 -44.31 8.02
CA PHE A 238 -1.80 -43.58 7.86
C PHE A 238 -1.60 -42.05 7.77
N GLY A 239 -0.78 -41.47 8.65
CA GLY A 239 -0.43 -40.05 8.61
C GLY A 239 0.28 -39.59 7.33
N SER A 240 1.04 -40.47 6.67
CA SER A 240 1.66 -40.18 5.37
C SER A 240 0.61 -40.09 4.25
N VAL A 241 -0.40 -40.96 4.30
CA VAL A 241 -1.54 -40.93 3.35
C VAL A 241 -2.36 -39.65 3.56
N VAL A 242 -2.69 -39.31 4.80
CA VAL A 242 -3.41 -38.06 5.13
C VAL A 242 -2.63 -36.83 4.66
N ARG A 243 -1.31 -36.76 4.92
CA ARG A 243 -0.46 -35.66 4.45
C ARG A 243 -0.38 -35.62 2.92
N ARG A 244 -0.35 -36.77 2.25
CA ARG A 244 -0.37 -36.82 0.77
C ARG A 244 -1.69 -36.32 0.21
N ALA A 245 -2.81 -36.74 0.78
CA ALA A 245 -4.14 -36.26 0.40
C ALA A 245 -4.26 -34.75 0.60
N ALA A 246 -3.87 -34.22 1.76
CA ALA A 246 -3.87 -32.78 2.04
C ALA A 246 -3.02 -31.99 1.03
N ASN A 247 -1.82 -32.48 0.69
CA ASN A 247 -0.97 -31.86 -0.32
C ASN A 247 -1.62 -31.86 -1.70
N VAL A 248 -2.22 -32.98 -2.13
CA VAL A 248 -2.91 -33.05 -3.44
C VAL A 248 -4.10 -32.10 -3.48
N SER A 249 -4.91 -32.04 -2.41
CA SER A 249 -6.02 -31.09 -2.28
C SER A 249 -5.53 -29.64 -2.36
N LEU A 250 -4.41 -29.31 -1.71
CA LEU A 250 -3.77 -28.00 -1.85
C LEU A 250 -3.37 -27.71 -3.30
N GLY A 251 -2.80 -28.68 -4.01
CA GLY A 251 -2.42 -28.53 -5.41
C GLY A 251 -3.60 -28.22 -6.32
N VAL A 252 -4.72 -28.93 -6.13
CA VAL A 252 -5.98 -28.68 -6.85
C VAL A 252 -6.52 -27.28 -6.53
N LEU A 253 -6.51 -26.89 -5.25
CA LEU A 253 -6.94 -25.56 -4.81
C LEU A 253 -6.11 -24.45 -5.46
N LEU A 254 -4.77 -24.57 -5.42
CA LEU A 254 -3.86 -23.58 -6.00
C LEU A 254 -4.03 -23.48 -7.52
N ALA A 255 -4.21 -24.61 -8.21
CA ALA A 255 -4.48 -24.61 -9.65
C ALA A 255 -5.79 -23.87 -9.98
N TRP A 256 -6.86 -24.15 -9.22
CA TRP A 256 -8.15 -23.48 -9.39
C TRP A 256 -8.06 -21.96 -9.13
N LEU A 257 -7.43 -21.56 -8.02
CA LEU A 257 -7.24 -20.14 -7.68
C LEU A 257 -6.29 -19.41 -8.65
N SER A 258 -5.43 -20.15 -9.36
CA SER A 258 -4.52 -19.57 -10.36
C SER A 258 -5.21 -19.26 -11.70
N MET A 259 -6.39 -19.82 -11.98
CA MET A 259 -7.12 -19.57 -13.23
C MET A 259 -7.35 -18.07 -13.52
N PRO A 260 -7.98 -17.28 -12.63
CA PRO A 260 -8.18 -15.85 -12.88
C PRO A 260 -6.85 -15.08 -13.01
N VAL A 261 -5.82 -15.48 -12.27
CA VAL A 261 -4.49 -14.86 -12.32
C VAL A 261 -3.81 -15.10 -13.66
N VAL A 262 -3.83 -16.33 -14.17
CA VAL A 262 -3.27 -16.67 -15.48
C VAL A 262 -4.02 -15.94 -16.59
N LEU A 263 -5.35 -15.92 -16.54
CA LEU A 263 -6.16 -15.18 -17.52
C LEU A 263 -5.83 -13.68 -17.50
N ASN A 264 -5.61 -13.09 -16.32
CA ASN A 264 -5.19 -11.69 -16.20
C ASN A 264 -3.79 -11.45 -16.77
N LEU A 265 -2.80 -12.33 -16.48
CA LEU A 265 -1.43 -12.18 -16.98
C LEU A 265 -1.33 -12.34 -18.51
N LEU A 266 -2.21 -13.15 -19.10
CA LEU A 266 -2.30 -13.30 -20.56
C LEU A 266 -3.07 -12.15 -21.23
N SER A 267 -3.80 -11.34 -20.47
CA SER A 267 -4.56 -10.20 -20.98
C SER A 267 -3.65 -9.05 -21.41
N SER A 268 -4.06 -8.35 -22.48
CA SER A 268 -3.45 -7.09 -22.88
C SER A 268 -3.72 -5.98 -21.86
N ARG A 269 -4.87 -6.04 -21.16
CA ARG A 269 -5.28 -5.11 -20.09
C ARG A 269 -5.10 -5.73 -18.69
N GLN A 270 -3.94 -6.33 -18.45
CA GLN A 270 -3.63 -6.94 -17.17
C GLN A 270 -3.65 -5.90 -16.03
N VAL A 271 -4.10 -6.32 -14.85
CA VAL A 271 -4.02 -5.53 -13.61
C VAL A 271 -2.99 -6.18 -12.70
N MET A 272 -2.03 -5.39 -12.21
CA MET A 272 -0.96 -5.86 -11.30
C MET A 272 -1.27 -5.48 -9.85
N ASN A 273 -0.58 -6.11 -8.89
CA ASN A 273 -0.77 -5.90 -7.44
C ASN A 273 -2.21 -6.13 -6.97
N THR A 274 -2.90 -7.04 -7.65
CA THR A 274 -4.32 -7.34 -7.42
C THR A 274 -4.49 -8.72 -6.83
N HIS A 275 -5.38 -8.80 -5.85
CA HIS A 275 -5.89 -10.04 -5.26
C HIS A 275 -7.21 -10.43 -5.92
N PHE A 276 -7.41 -11.72 -6.16
CA PHE A 276 -8.60 -12.26 -6.84
C PHE A 276 -9.57 -12.99 -5.88
N ASN A 277 -9.19 -13.09 -4.61
CA ASN A 277 -9.98 -13.73 -3.56
C ASN A 277 -9.73 -13.01 -2.22
N SER A 278 -10.68 -13.09 -1.29
CA SER A 278 -10.64 -12.42 0.01
C SER A 278 -9.59 -12.98 0.98
N LEU A 279 -8.95 -14.10 0.65
CA LEU A 279 -7.89 -14.73 1.45
C LEU A 279 -6.49 -14.44 0.90
N HIS A 280 -6.37 -13.70 -0.21
CA HIS A 280 -5.09 -13.30 -0.82
C HIS A 280 -4.14 -14.50 -1.06
N ILE A 281 -4.69 -15.66 -1.44
CA ILE A 281 -3.89 -16.91 -1.56
C ILE A 281 -3.09 -16.98 -2.87
N VAL A 282 -3.59 -16.39 -3.96
CA VAL A 282 -2.90 -16.37 -5.26
C VAL A 282 -3.14 -15.00 -5.88
N ASN A 283 -2.08 -14.19 -5.98
CA ASN A 283 -2.17 -12.80 -6.42
C ASN A 283 -1.28 -12.51 -7.63
N THR A 284 -1.41 -11.29 -8.15
CA THR A 284 -0.51 -10.71 -9.15
C THR A 284 0.36 -9.65 -8.49
N TYR A 285 1.59 -9.50 -8.98
CA TYR A 285 2.58 -8.58 -8.41
C TYR A 285 3.22 -7.76 -9.53
N GLY A 286 3.50 -6.50 -9.30
CA GLY A 286 4.19 -5.63 -10.25
C GLY A 286 4.89 -4.51 -9.50
N ALA A 287 6.14 -4.22 -9.84
CA ALA A 287 6.87 -3.13 -9.22
C ALA A 287 7.49 -2.23 -10.29
N PHE A 288 7.38 -0.92 -10.09
CA PHE A 288 8.07 0.12 -10.87
C PHE A 288 7.82 0.03 -12.40
N GLY A 289 6.56 0.13 -12.82
CA GLY A 289 6.23 0.22 -14.25
C GLY A 289 6.81 1.47 -14.93
N SER A 290 6.90 2.57 -14.19
CA SER A 290 7.46 3.85 -14.63
C SER A 290 8.52 4.31 -13.64
N ILE A 291 9.57 4.95 -14.13
CA ILE A 291 10.62 5.56 -13.30
C ILE A 291 10.64 7.06 -13.57
N THR A 292 10.39 7.86 -12.53
CA THR A 292 10.50 9.31 -12.63
C THR A 292 11.95 9.75 -12.41
N LYS A 293 12.39 10.76 -13.15
CA LYS A 293 13.71 11.39 -12.96
C LYS A 293 13.72 12.39 -11.81
N GLU A 294 12.59 13.06 -11.61
CA GLU A 294 12.32 13.97 -10.51
C GLU A 294 11.33 13.31 -9.56
N ARG A 295 11.47 13.58 -8.26
CA ARG A 295 10.59 13.07 -7.22
C ARG A 295 10.06 14.25 -6.43
N ALA A 296 8.82 14.63 -6.74
CA ALA A 296 8.09 15.59 -5.93
C ALA A 296 7.77 14.96 -4.57
N GLU A 297 7.83 15.77 -3.52
CA GLU A 297 7.59 15.35 -2.14
C GLU A 297 6.60 16.31 -1.49
N VAL A 298 5.63 15.76 -0.77
CA VAL A 298 4.72 16.57 0.05
C VAL A 298 5.46 17.00 1.32
N ILE A 299 5.48 18.31 1.58
CA ILE A 299 6.06 18.90 2.79
C ILE A 299 4.92 19.44 3.65
N LEU A 300 4.91 19.05 4.93
CA LEU A 300 3.96 19.57 5.90
C LEU A 300 4.63 20.69 6.68
N GLN A 301 4.07 21.89 6.62
CA GLN A 301 4.62 23.06 7.29
C GLN A 301 3.59 23.67 8.24
N GLY A 302 4.07 24.13 9.39
CA GLY A 302 3.30 24.97 10.29
C GLY A 302 3.94 26.33 10.48
N THR A 303 3.18 27.28 11.02
CA THR A 303 3.71 28.57 11.48
C THR A 303 3.19 28.91 12.87
N ALA A 304 4.00 29.66 13.63
CA ALA A 304 3.59 30.27 14.89
C ALA A 304 3.17 31.74 14.72
N SER A 305 3.23 32.28 13.50
CA SER A 305 2.76 33.63 13.20
C SER A 305 1.25 33.72 13.47
N SER A 306 0.81 34.85 14.03
CA SER A 306 -0.62 35.12 14.21
C SER A 306 -1.32 35.43 12.89
N ASN A 307 -0.58 35.84 11.86
CA ASN A 307 -1.09 36.06 10.52
C ASN A 307 -0.27 35.20 9.55
N ALA A 308 -0.83 34.08 9.11
CA ALA A 308 -0.15 33.16 8.19
C ALA A 308 -0.05 33.70 6.75
N SER A 309 -0.84 34.72 6.41
CA SER A 309 -0.81 35.36 5.08
C SER A 309 0.21 36.50 5.01
N ALA A 310 0.86 36.84 6.14
CA ALA A 310 1.86 37.89 6.15
C ALA A 310 3.12 37.46 5.37
N PRO A 311 3.72 38.34 4.56
CA PRO A 311 4.87 37.99 3.71
C PRO A 311 6.15 37.64 4.48
N ASP A 312 6.24 38.02 5.77
CA ASP A 312 7.33 37.69 6.69
C ASP A 312 7.06 36.42 7.52
N THR A 313 5.97 35.70 7.23
CA THR A 313 5.61 34.47 7.93
C THR A 313 6.68 33.41 7.76
N VAL A 314 7.26 32.98 8.88
CA VAL A 314 8.20 31.87 8.90
C VAL A 314 7.45 30.55 8.99
N TRP A 315 7.59 29.73 7.95
CA TRP A 315 7.12 28.36 7.90
C TRP A 315 8.19 27.40 8.38
N LYS A 316 7.79 26.37 9.13
CA LYS A 316 8.70 25.35 9.66
C LYS A 316 8.17 23.96 9.32
N ASP A 317 9.10 23.11 8.89
CA ASP A 317 8.80 21.78 8.40
C ASP A 317 8.60 20.80 9.55
N TYR A 318 7.57 19.97 9.42
CA TYR A 318 7.46 18.72 10.16
C TYR A 318 8.30 17.64 9.47
N GLU A 319 9.25 17.05 10.18
CA GLU A 319 10.10 16.02 9.59
C GLU A 319 9.60 14.61 9.89
N PHE A 320 9.68 13.75 8.89
CA PHE A 320 9.32 12.33 8.95
C PHE A 320 10.54 11.45 9.26
N LYS A 321 10.29 10.23 9.74
CA LYS A 321 11.33 9.34 10.28
C LYS A 321 12.31 8.84 9.24
N CYS A 322 11.85 8.46 8.06
CA CYS A 322 12.66 7.97 6.95
C CYS A 322 12.23 8.46 5.57
N LYS A 323 11.11 9.20 5.46
CA LYS A 323 10.71 9.86 4.21
C LYS A 323 11.81 10.84 3.76
N PRO A 324 12.17 10.87 2.47
CA PRO A 324 13.01 11.92 1.90
C PRO A 324 12.41 13.32 2.16
N GLY A 325 13.29 14.26 2.49
CA GLY A 325 12.96 15.65 2.80
C GLY A 325 14.18 16.51 2.54
N ASP A 326 14.85 16.96 3.60
CA ASP A 326 16.11 17.71 3.52
C ASP A 326 17.16 16.99 2.63
N PRO A 327 17.61 17.62 1.52
CA PRO A 327 18.62 17.05 0.62
C PRO A 327 19.98 16.78 1.27
N SER A 328 20.28 17.45 2.40
CA SER A 328 21.51 17.25 3.16
C SER A 328 21.43 16.07 4.15
N ARG A 329 20.22 15.57 4.42
CA ARG A 329 19.99 14.47 5.34
C ARG A 329 20.39 13.14 4.70
N ARG A 330 21.22 12.37 5.42
CA ARG A 330 21.60 11.02 4.99
C ARG A 330 20.36 10.11 4.86
N PRO A 331 20.21 9.34 3.77
CA PRO A 331 19.14 8.37 3.62
C PRO A 331 19.14 7.31 4.74
N CYS A 332 17.95 6.92 5.18
CA CYS A 332 17.79 5.91 6.22
C CYS A 332 18.01 4.48 5.70
N LEU A 333 18.61 3.63 6.53
CA LEU A 333 18.70 2.18 6.32
C LEU A 333 17.76 1.51 7.32
N ILE A 334 16.59 1.06 6.86
CA ILE A 334 15.54 0.52 7.75
C ILE A 334 15.13 -0.91 7.42
N SER A 335 15.73 -1.52 6.39
CA SER A 335 15.50 -2.93 6.03
C SER A 335 15.67 -3.85 7.25
N PRO A 336 14.75 -4.80 7.50
CA PRO A 336 13.52 -5.13 6.78
C PRO A 336 12.25 -4.40 7.28
N TYR A 337 12.38 -3.47 8.24
CA TYR A 337 11.28 -2.68 8.80
C TYR A 337 10.80 -1.60 7.81
N HIS A 338 9.64 -0.97 8.08
CA HIS A 338 9.17 0.21 7.34
C HIS A 338 8.23 1.11 8.17
N TYR A 339 8.20 2.40 7.83
CA TYR A 339 7.20 3.34 8.32
C TYR A 339 6.08 3.51 7.29
N ARG A 340 4.85 3.16 7.65
CA ARG A 340 3.69 3.14 6.73
C ARG A 340 3.30 4.56 6.31
N LEU A 341 3.38 5.52 7.24
CA LEU A 341 3.11 6.93 6.95
C LEU A 341 4.11 7.50 5.94
N ASP A 342 5.40 7.37 6.23
CA ASP A 342 6.48 7.82 5.36
C ASP A 342 6.39 7.22 3.96
N TRP A 343 6.00 5.94 3.86
CA TRP A 343 5.81 5.28 2.58
C TRP A 343 4.60 5.83 1.81
N LEU A 344 3.46 6.07 2.47
CA LEU A 344 2.29 6.65 1.79
C LEU A 344 2.50 8.10 1.35
N MET A 345 3.35 8.87 2.03
CA MET A 345 3.67 10.24 1.59
C MET A 345 4.30 10.26 0.19
N TRP A 346 5.01 9.20 -0.21
CA TRP A 346 5.50 9.06 -1.59
C TRP A 346 4.35 8.95 -2.60
N PHE A 347 3.31 8.18 -2.30
CA PHE A 347 2.15 8.05 -3.17
C PHE A 347 1.26 9.30 -3.17
N ALA A 348 1.16 9.97 -2.02
CA ALA A 348 0.42 11.22 -1.88
C ALA A 348 0.90 12.28 -2.88
N ALA A 349 2.21 12.35 -3.14
CA ALA A 349 2.79 13.32 -4.07
C ALA A 349 2.35 13.13 -5.53
N PHE A 350 1.88 11.93 -5.91
CA PHE A 350 1.37 11.65 -7.26
C PHE A 350 -0.14 11.87 -7.40
N GLN A 351 -0.83 12.20 -6.31
CA GLN A 351 -2.29 12.23 -6.25
C GLN A 351 -2.78 13.60 -5.77
N THR A 352 -4.07 13.86 -5.94
CA THR A 352 -4.71 15.01 -5.28
C THR A 352 -5.02 14.67 -3.83
N TYR A 353 -5.11 15.70 -2.99
CA TYR A 353 -5.44 15.53 -1.57
C TYR A 353 -6.83 14.92 -1.36
N GLU A 354 -7.77 15.13 -2.29
CA GLU A 354 -9.12 14.54 -2.29
C GLU A 354 -9.12 13.01 -2.36
N HIS A 355 -8.03 12.40 -2.85
CA HIS A 355 -7.87 10.94 -2.87
C HIS A 355 -7.15 10.43 -1.61
N ASN A 356 -6.77 11.32 -0.70
CA ASN A 356 -5.94 11.07 0.47
C ASN A 356 -6.53 11.72 1.72
N ASP A 357 -7.76 11.34 2.09
CA ASP A 357 -8.47 11.85 3.28
C ASP A 357 -7.62 11.82 4.56
N TRP A 358 -6.75 10.81 4.70
CA TRP A 358 -5.83 10.65 5.82
C TRP A 358 -4.83 11.81 5.97
N ILE A 359 -4.50 12.55 4.89
CA ILE A 359 -3.63 13.73 4.93
C ILE A 359 -4.35 14.89 5.61
N ILE A 360 -5.65 15.06 5.33
CA ILE A 360 -6.47 16.10 5.96
C ILE A 360 -6.63 15.78 7.46
N HIS A 361 -6.89 14.52 7.80
CA HIS A 361 -6.95 14.08 9.20
C HIS A 361 -5.60 14.28 9.92
N LEU A 362 -4.48 13.99 9.24
CA LEU A 362 -3.16 14.25 9.78
C LEU A 362 -2.95 15.76 10.02
N ALA A 363 -3.28 16.61 9.05
CA ALA A 363 -3.19 18.06 9.17
C ALA A 363 -3.97 18.59 10.38
N GLY A 364 -5.25 18.22 10.49
CA GLY A 364 -6.09 18.61 11.63
C GLY A 364 -5.53 18.14 12.98
N LYS A 365 -4.97 16.93 13.03
CA LYS A 365 -4.32 16.40 14.24
C LYS A 365 -3.02 17.11 14.59
N LEU A 366 -2.23 17.55 13.61
CA LEU A 366 -1.03 18.35 13.85
C LEU A 366 -1.38 19.74 14.39
N LEU A 367 -2.41 20.38 13.84
CA LEU A 367 -2.95 21.65 14.35
C LEU A 367 -3.47 21.52 15.79
N ALA A 368 -4.12 20.40 16.11
CA ALA A 368 -4.57 20.10 17.46
C ALA A 368 -3.46 19.66 18.43
N SER A 369 -2.20 19.59 17.99
CA SER A 369 -1.08 19.03 18.76
C SER A 369 -1.35 17.62 19.32
N ASP A 370 -2.02 16.78 18.54
CA ASP A 370 -2.36 15.41 18.93
C ASP A 370 -1.11 14.56 19.14
N ALA A 371 -0.92 14.06 20.36
CA ALA A 371 0.29 13.32 20.74
C ALA A 371 0.49 12.02 19.95
N GLU A 372 -0.60 11.34 19.57
CA GLU A 372 -0.52 10.10 18.78
C GLU A 372 -0.04 10.39 17.36
N ALA A 373 -0.63 11.38 16.68
CA ALA A 373 -0.19 11.79 15.35
C ALA A 373 1.24 12.32 15.34
N LEU A 374 1.59 13.16 16.32
CA LEU A 374 2.96 13.69 16.46
C LEU A 374 3.99 12.58 16.70
N SER A 375 3.63 11.47 17.35
CA SER A 375 4.53 10.33 17.56
C SER A 375 4.92 9.59 16.27
N LEU A 376 4.18 9.80 15.16
CA LEU A 376 4.54 9.29 13.84
C LEU A 376 5.68 10.07 13.18
N LEU A 377 5.90 11.32 13.61
CA LEU A 377 6.92 12.21 13.05
C LEU A 377 8.26 12.07 13.80
N ALA A 378 9.34 12.52 13.16
CA ALA A 378 10.68 12.58 13.75
C ALA A 378 10.93 13.91 14.45
N HIS A 379 10.51 15.03 13.83
CA HIS A 379 10.70 16.36 14.38
C HIS A 379 9.39 17.16 14.34
N ASN A 380 9.04 17.75 15.49
CA ASN A 380 7.99 18.74 15.61
C ASN A 380 8.62 20.10 15.96
N PRO A 381 8.61 21.09 15.05
CA PRO A 381 9.22 22.40 15.30
C PRO A 381 8.48 23.25 16.35
N PHE A 382 7.31 22.80 16.79
CA PHE A 382 6.46 23.45 17.81
C PHE A 382 6.38 22.66 19.12
N ALA A 383 7.26 21.68 19.33
CA ALA A 383 7.28 20.91 20.58
C ALA A 383 7.42 21.82 21.81
N GLY A 384 6.58 21.57 22.83
CA GLY A 384 6.56 22.35 24.07
C GLY A 384 5.92 23.74 23.96
N ARG A 385 5.32 24.09 22.82
CA ARG A 385 4.56 25.34 22.62
C ARG A 385 3.05 25.06 22.62
N PRO A 386 2.20 26.06 22.90
CA PRO A 386 0.77 25.93 22.66
C PRO A 386 0.51 25.58 21.18
N PRO A 387 -0.56 24.82 20.88
CA PRO A 387 -0.92 24.47 19.51
C PRO A 387 -1.02 25.73 18.63
N PRO A 388 -0.60 25.67 17.35
CA PRO A 388 -0.83 26.75 16.40
C PRO A 388 -2.31 27.10 16.40
N ARG A 389 -2.66 28.35 16.66
CA ARG A 389 -4.07 28.77 16.68
C ARG A 389 -4.62 28.69 15.25
N GLU A 390 -5.77 28.06 15.07
CA GLU A 390 -6.65 28.33 13.93
C GLU A 390 -6.94 29.83 13.96
N GLY A 391 -6.32 30.61 13.09
CA GLY A 391 -6.64 32.03 12.96
C GLY A 391 -8.11 32.19 12.59
N GLU A 392 -8.80 33.04 13.35
CA GLU A 392 -10.21 33.45 13.25
C GLU A 392 -11.22 32.39 12.76
N GLU A 393 -11.82 31.73 13.76
CA GLU A 393 -13.24 31.35 13.80
C GLU A 393 -13.83 30.66 12.55
N LEU A 394 -13.43 29.40 12.32
CA LEU A 394 -14.32 28.45 11.64
C LEU A 394 -15.63 28.38 12.41
N SER A 395 -16.74 28.70 11.74
CA SER A 395 -18.07 28.76 12.33
C SER A 395 -18.43 27.42 12.99
N PRO A 396 -19.31 27.38 14.01
CA PRO A 396 -19.72 26.12 14.64
C PRO A 396 -20.27 25.07 13.66
N LEU A 397 -20.72 25.48 12.47
CA LEU A 397 -21.21 24.61 11.39
C LEU A 397 -20.08 23.86 10.65
N ASP A 398 -18.86 24.40 10.62
CA ASP A 398 -17.74 23.80 9.88
C ASP A 398 -17.00 22.75 10.71
N LYS A 399 -16.98 22.92 12.04
CA LYS A 399 -16.41 21.95 12.99
C LYS A 399 -17.17 20.61 13.00
N GLU A 400 -18.46 20.64 12.70
CA GLU A 400 -19.27 19.43 12.56
C GLU A 400 -19.00 18.67 11.24
N HIS A 401 -18.53 19.35 10.19
CA HIS A 401 -18.22 18.73 8.89
C HIS A 401 -16.87 18.00 8.89
N LEU A 402 -15.87 18.46 9.65
CA LEU A 402 -14.60 17.76 9.84
C LEU A 402 -14.73 16.42 10.61
N TYR A 403 -15.83 16.21 11.31
CA TYR A 403 -16.12 14.98 12.08
C TYR A 403 -17.27 14.14 11.51
N LYS A 404 -17.91 14.56 10.40
CA LYS A 404 -19.01 13.81 9.77
C LYS A 404 -18.51 12.93 8.61
N PRO A 405 -18.94 11.66 8.54
CA PRO A 405 -18.70 10.82 7.36
C PRO A 405 -19.34 11.45 6.12
N CYS A 406 -18.63 11.44 4.98
CA CYS A 406 -19.07 11.98 3.68
C CYS A 406 -20.40 11.40 3.13
N SER A 407 -21.05 10.46 3.82
CA SER A 407 -22.26 9.77 3.38
C SER A 407 -23.58 10.50 3.68
N GLN A 408 -23.55 11.75 4.18
CA GLN A 408 -24.77 12.48 4.58
C GLN A 408 -25.05 13.78 3.80
N HIS A 409 -24.29 14.12 2.76
CA HIS A 409 -24.66 15.24 1.90
C HIS A 409 -25.82 14.90 0.96
N SER A 410 -27.01 15.40 1.29
CA SER A 410 -28.18 15.43 0.41
C SER A 410 -28.08 16.64 -0.54
N PRO A 411 -28.40 16.51 -1.84
CA PRO A 411 -28.26 17.60 -2.79
C PRO A 411 -29.45 18.55 -2.66
N ARG A 412 -29.34 19.59 -1.84
CA ARG A 412 -30.21 20.76 -1.95
C ARG A 412 -29.38 22.04 -1.93
N GLY A 413 -29.23 22.55 -3.15
CA GLY A 413 -28.74 23.84 -3.60
C GLY A 413 -28.46 24.91 -2.56
N GLU A 414 -27.18 25.30 -2.52
CA GLU A 414 -26.72 26.68 -2.44
C GLU A 414 -25.44 26.74 -3.28
N GLY A 415 -25.51 27.42 -4.44
CA GLY A 415 -24.44 27.49 -5.43
C GLY A 415 -23.58 28.72 -5.21
N ILE A 416 -22.25 28.56 -5.25
CA ILE A 416 -21.29 29.66 -5.22
C ILE A 416 -21.01 30.11 -6.67
N THR A 417 -21.24 31.39 -6.94
CA THR A 417 -21.07 32.05 -8.25
C THR A 417 -19.64 32.55 -8.43
N LEU A 418 -19.01 32.33 -9.59
CA LEU A 418 -17.62 32.73 -9.90
C LEU A 418 -17.58 33.90 -10.90
N HIS A 419 -16.76 34.93 -10.61
CA HIS A 419 -16.43 36.03 -11.52
C HIS A 419 -14.94 35.96 -11.96
N HIS A 420 -14.69 36.27 -13.24
CA HIS A 420 -13.40 36.14 -13.92
C HIS A 420 -12.50 37.39 -13.77
N SER A 421 -11.19 37.17 -13.60
CA SER A 421 -10.11 38.13 -13.86
C SER A 421 -8.92 37.44 -14.56
N ASP A 422 -8.08 38.18 -15.27
CA ASP A 422 -7.07 37.70 -16.23
C ASP A 422 -5.74 37.22 -15.58
N PRO A 423 -4.85 36.49 -16.33
CA PRO A 423 -3.74 35.72 -15.78
C PRO A 423 -2.38 36.41 -15.96
N GLU A 424 -1.73 36.82 -14.87
CA GLU A 424 -0.29 37.12 -14.86
C GLU A 424 0.30 36.95 -13.44
N GLN A 425 0.43 35.70 -12.97
CA GLN A 425 1.44 35.31 -11.97
C GLN A 425 1.50 33.79 -11.81
N GLU A 426 2.65 33.20 -12.15
CA GLU A 426 3.01 31.83 -11.79
C GLU A 426 3.12 31.73 -10.26
N ARG A 427 2.17 31.07 -9.59
CA ARG A 427 2.33 30.55 -8.22
C ARG A 427 2.02 29.07 -8.20
N THR A 428 2.85 28.33 -7.46
CA THR A 428 2.66 26.92 -7.10
C THR A 428 1.31 26.72 -6.41
N PRO A 429 0.56 25.63 -6.67
CA PRO A 429 -0.67 25.35 -5.96
C PRO A 429 -0.34 24.91 -4.52
N ALA A 430 -0.67 25.75 -3.55
CA ALA A 430 -0.64 25.44 -2.13
C ALA A 430 -2.07 25.29 -1.61
N LEU A 431 -2.34 24.23 -0.83
CA LEU A 431 -3.60 24.08 -0.13
C LEU A 431 -3.41 24.58 1.31
N THR A 432 -4.10 25.66 1.66
CA THR A 432 -4.14 26.17 3.03
C THR A 432 -5.29 25.48 3.78
N ILE A 433 -4.98 24.72 4.83
CA ILE A 433 -5.98 24.10 5.71
C ILE A 433 -6.01 24.90 7.00
N GLY A 434 -6.87 25.92 7.06
CA GLY A 434 -6.95 26.87 8.17
C GLY A 434 -5.74 27.81 8.26
N SER A 435 -5.81 28.80 9.15
CA SER A 435 -4.84 29.90 9.21
C SER A 435 -3.47 29.55 9.84
N GLY A 436 -3.12 28.26 9.95
CA GLY A 436 -1.91 27.81 10.65
C GLY A 436 -1.11 26.69 9.98
N MET A 437 -1.64 26.06 8.92
CA MET A 437 -0.97 24.95 8.22
C MET A 437 -1.11 25.06 6.71
N VAL A 438 -0.01 24.87 5.99
CA VAL A 438 0.03 24.84 4.52
C VAL A 438 0.59 23.50 4.06
N LEU A 439 -0.09 22.92 3.08
CA LEU A 439 0.40 21.81 2.27
C LEU A 439 0.92 22.40 0.96
N GLU A 440 2.24 22.39 0.80
CA GLU A 440 2.87 22.77 -0.45
C GLU A 440 3.32 21.51 -1.21
N ALA A 441 2.86 21.40 -2.46
CA ALA A 441 3.42 20.48 -3.44
C ALA A 441 4.38 21.29 -4.32
N LEU A 442 5.67 20.96 -4.28
CA LEU A 442 6.65 21.54 -5.18
C LEU A 442 6.35 21.05 -6.62
N GLY A 443 5.56 21.83 -7.35
CA GLY A 443 5.27 21.57 -8.76
C GLY A 443 6.42 22.03 -9.65
N THR A 444 7.05 21.12 -10.38
CA THR A 444 7.95 21.48 -11.47
C THR A 444 7.14 21.82 -12.72
N ALA A 445 7.19 23.09 -13.13
CA ALA A 445 6.75 23.51 -14.45
C ALA A 445 7.69 22.91 -15.50
N VAL A 446 7.23 21.85 -16.18
CA VAL A 446 7.89 21.34 -17.39
C VAL A 446 7.75 22.40 -18.48
N ARG A 447 8.82 23.17 -18.68
CA ARG A 447 8.94 24.17 -19.74
C ARG A 447 9.01 23.46 -21.09
N SER A 448 7.85 23.17 -21.69
CA SER A 448 7.76 22.78 -23.10
C SER A 448 7.96 24.03 -23.96
N THR A 449 9.18 24.22 -24.45
CA THR A 449 9.52 25.19 -25.50
C THR A 449 8.77 24.86 -26.78
N ARG A 450 7.61 25.49 -27.02
CA ARG A 450 7.11 25.72 -28.39
C ARG A 450 6.00 26.79 -28.44
N LYS A 451 6.35 27.87 -29.13
CA LYS A 451 5.52 28.85 -29.86
C LYS A 451 5.16 30.15 -29.14
N GLU A 452 6.10 31.08 -29.24
CA GLU A 452 5.82 32.43 -29.72
C GLU A 452 4.85 32.41 -30.92
N LYS A 453 3.75 33.16 -30.80
CA LYS A 453 3.08 33.98 -31.84
C LYS A 453 1.60 34.15 -31.48
N ALA A 454 1.27 35.26 -30.84
CA ALA A 454 0.09 36.10 -31.15
C ALA A 454 -0.08 37.19 -30.08
N CYS A 455 0.63 38.30 -30.22
CA CYS A 455 0.30 39.55 -29.55
C CYS A 455 -0.33 40.48 -30.61
N ARG A 456 -1.63 40.82 -30.49
CA ARG A 456 -2.22 42.09 -31.00
C ARG A 456 -3.73 42.22 -30.75
N SER A 457 -4.10 43.43 -30.30
CA SER A 457 -5.45 44.04 -30.18
C SER A 457 -6.24 43.62 -28.93
N GLN A 458 -6.72 44.49 -28.03
CA GLN A 458 -7.18 45.88 -28.17
C GLN A 458 -6.91 46.73 -26.90
N ARG A 459 -6.71 48.04 -27.11
CA ARG A 459 -6.84 49.13 -26.13
C ARG A 459 -8.32 49.49 -25.95
N LYS A 460 -8.81 49.72 -24.72
CA LYS A 460 -9.60 50.92 -24.34
C LYS A 460 -9.91 51.00 -22.82
N LYS A 461 -9.92 52.25 -22.34
CA LYS A 461 -9.99 52.78 -20.95
C LYS A 461 -11.33 52.51 -20.22
N ARG A 462 -11.28 52.38 -18.87
CA ARG A 462 -12.00 53.22 -17.86
C ARG A 462 -11.64 52.81 -16.41
N ASN A 463 -11.56 53.81 -15.53
CA ASN A 463 -11.22 53.75 -14.10
C ASN A 463 -12.26 53.02 -13.24
N CYS A 464 -11.82 52.28 -12.21
CA CYS A 464 -12.49 52.04 -10.92
C CYS A 464 -11.44 51.67 -9.85
N LEU A 465 -11.57 52.23 -8.63
CA LEU A 465 -10.76 51.94 -7.43
C LEU A 465 -11.29 50.70 -6.68
N PHE A 466 -10.38 50.08 -5.90
CA PHE A 466 -10.52 49.34 -4.62
C PHE A 466 -10.23 47.82 -4.57
N THR A 467 -9.32 47.53 -3.63
CA THR A 467 -9.12 46.41 -2.68
C THR A 467 -8.72 45.01 -3.15
N ASP A 468 -7.61 44.55 -2.55
CA ASP A 468 -7.03 43.22 -2.58
C ASP A 468 -7.99 42.16 -2.04
N ASP A 469 -8.19 41.06 -2.78
CA ASP A 469 -8.48 39.73 -2.26
C ASP A 469 -8.25 38.68 -3.36
N VAL A 470 -7.54 37.60 -3.01
CA VAL A 470 -7.06 36.56 -3.94
C VAL A 470 -8.21 35.60 -4.32
N VAL A 471 -8.40 35.40 -5.62
CA VAL A 471 -9.42 34.53 -6.24
C VAL A 471 -8.81 33.20 -6.73
N VAL A 472 -9.54 32.10 -6.55
CA VAL A 472 -9.22 30.73 -7.00
C VAL A 472 -9.57 30.56 -8.50
N PHE A 473 -8.63 30.08 -9.32
CA PHE A 473 -8.90 29.72 -10.72
C PHE A 473 -9.09 28.21 -10.92
N VAL A 474 -10.23 27.84 -11.51
CA VAL A 474 -10.54 26.50 -12.01
C VAL A 474 -10.27 26.44 -13.52
N GLY A 475 -9.29 25.63 -13.94
CA GLY A 475 -9.04 25.33 -15.35
C GLY A 475 -9.69 24.01 -15.76
N ASN A 476 -10.79 24.09 -16.52
CA ASN A 476 -11.43 22.96 -17.19
C ASN A 476 -11.05 22.96 -18.68
N PRO A 477 -10.38 21.94 -19.24
CA PRO A 477 -10.20 21.85 -20.69
C PRO A 477 -11.46 21.26 -21.32
N LYS A 478 -12.34 22.16 -21.80
CA LYS A 478 -13.37 21.97 -22.84
C LYS A 478 -13.93 20.53 -23.01
N ALA A 479 -15.06 20.25 -22.39
CA ALA A 479 -16.05 19.30 -22.93
C ALA A 479 -17.26 20.10 -23.44
N SER A 480 -17.43 20.15 -24.75
CA SER A 480 -18.57 20.73 -25.44
C SER A 480 -19.87 20.07 -24.96
N THR A 481 -20.78 20.87 -24.41
CA THR A 481 -22.18 20.52 -24.20
C THR A 481 -22.87 20.24 -25.54
N LYS A 482 -23.47 19.06 -25.68
CA LYS A 482 -24.74 18.84 -26.41
C LYS A 482 -25.26 17.41 -26.20
N ASN A 483 -26.52 17.33 -25.79
CA ASN A 483 -27.48 16.22 -25.87
C ASN A 483 -27.50 15.18 -24.74
N THR A 484 -28.40 15.39 -23.77
CA THR A 484 -29.36 14.38 -23.28
C THR A 484 -30.54 14.29 -24.27
N PRO A 485 -31.39 13.23 -24.32
CA PRO A 485 -31.42 11.99 -23.54
C PRO A 485 -31.69 10.69 -24.35
N ARG A 486 -31.52 9.51 -23.74
CA ARG A 486 -32.51 8.40 -23.84
C ARG A 486 -32.26 7.28 -22.81
N ILE A 487 -33.34 6.95 -22.11
CA ILE A 487 -33.52 5.83 -21.18
C ILE A 487 -33.46 4.51 -21.97
N MET A 488 -32.61 3.56 -21.56
CA MET A 488 -32.77 2.15 -21.92
C MET A 488 -32.28 1.18 -20.82
N LYS A 489 -33.29 0.60 -20.16
CA LYS A 489 -33.46 -0.74 -19.58
C LYS A 489 -32.23 -1.58 -19.14
N ARG A 490 -32.33 -1.97 -17.85
CA ARG A 490 -31.84 -3.21 -17.18
C ARG A 490 -31.18 -4.26 -18.10
N GLY A 491 -29.86 -4.41 -17.95
CA GLY A 491 -29.08 -5.58 -18.37
C GLY A 491 -28.23 -6.06 -17.19
N ARG A 492 -28.18 -7.39 -16.98
CA ARG A 492 -27.61 -8.11 -15.82
C ARG A 492 -26.23 -7.59 -15.38
N ALA A 493 -26.14 -7.17 -14.12
CA ALA A 493 -24.88 -6.98 -13.41
C ALA A 493 -24.15 -8.32 -13.26
N GLN A 494 -22.99 -8.46 -13.94
CA GLN A 494 -22.00 -9.46 -13.55
C GLN A 494 -21.42 -9.04 -12.20
N ARG A 495 -21.32 -10.01 -11.28
CA ARG A 495 -20.76 -9.85 -9.93
C ARG A 495 -19.29 -9.45 -10.03
N LEU A 496 -19.02 -8.15 -10.03
CA LEU A 496 -17.71 -7.59 -9.70
C LEU A 496 -17.73 -7.32 -8.19
N THR A 497 -16.98 -8.11 -7.45
CA THR A 497 -16.60 -7.86 -6.06
C THR A 497 -16.13 -6.41 -5.95
N PRO A 498 -16.63 -5.58 -5.01
CA PRO A 498 -16.10 -4.25 -4.83
C PRO A 498 -14.62 -4.38 -4.46
N ALA A 499 -13.75 -3.84 -5.32
CA ALA A 499 -12.31 -3.86 -5.14
C ALA A 499 -11.93 -3.02 -3.92
N ILE A 500 -11.77 -3.69 -2.78
CA ILE A 500 -11.08 -3.20 -1.58
C ILE A 500 -9.60 -2.96 -2.00
N PRO A 501 -8.96 -1.85 -1.58
CA PRO A 501 -8.02 -1.11 -2.42
C PRO A 501 -6.78 -1.93 -2.79
N ALA A 502 -6.76 -2.44 -4.02
CA ALA A 502 -5.59 -3.01 -4.69
C ALA A 502 -5.27 -2.25 -5.99
N LEU A 503 -6.06 -1.22 -6.31
CA LEU A 503 -5.94 -0.39 -7.50
C LEU A 503 -4.84 0.70 -7.40
N TRP A 504 -4.22 0.87 -6.24
CA TRP A 504 -3.29 1.99 -5.97
C TRP A 504 -1.94 1.84 -6.69
N GLU A 505 -1.27 0.68 -6.57
CA GLU A 505 0.01 0.46 -7.25
C GLU A 505 -0.15 0.33 -8.78
N ALA A 506 -1.32 -0.11 -9.26
CA ALA A 506 -1.61 -0.20 -10.69
C ALA A 506 -1.82 1.18 -11.35
N LYS A 507 -2.44 2.14 -10.64
CA LYS A 507 -2.61 3.53 -11.14
C LYS A 507 -1.29 4.31 -11.11
N ALA A 508 -0.44 4.12 -10.10
CA ALA A 508 0.89 4.74 -10.07
C ALA A 508 1.80 4.28 -11.22
N GLY A 509 1.50 3.13 -11.84
CA GLY A 509 2.18 2.62 -13.04
C GLY A 509 1.52 3.02 -14.37
N GLN A 510 0.43 3.79 -14.37
CA GLN A 510 -0.23 4.26 -15.59
C GLN A 510 0.02 5.77 -15.78
N SER A 511 0.80 6.11 -16.81
CA SER A 511 0.90 7.48 -17.29
C SER A 511 -0.49 7.99 -17.73
N PRO A 512 -0.82 9.27 -17.55
CA PRO A 512 -2.08 9.84 -18.04
C PRO A 512 -2.02 10.01 -19.56
N GLU A 513 -2.20 8.95 -20.34
CA GLU A 513 -2.37 9.07 -21.79
C GLU A 513 -3.83 9.38 -22.16
N VAL A 514 -4.04 10.66 -22.47
CA VAL A 514 -4.77 11.20 -23.62
C VAL A 514 -5.87 10.29 -24.19
N GLY A 515 -7.11 10.68 -23.91
CA GLY A 515 -8.29 10.09 -24.52
C GLY A 515 -8.21 10.09 -26.05
N SER A 516 -8.18 8.89 -26.62
CA SER A 516 -8.55 8.63 -28.00
C SER A 516 -9.56 7.49 -27.99
N SER A 517 -10.83 7.89 -27.96
CA SER A 517 -11.98 7.03 -28.17
C SER A 517 -11.86 6.20 -29.46
N ARG A 518 -12.00 4.88 -29.36
CA ARG A 518 -12.67 4.05 -30.37
C ARG A 518 -13.18 2.76 -29.72
N SER A 519 -14.47 2.54 -29.90
CA SER A 519 -15.31 1.49 -29.33
C SER A 519 -15.03 0.10 -29.91
N ALA A 520 -15.00 -0.91 -29.04
CA ALA A 520 -15.62 -2.23 -29.22
C ALA A 520 -15.82 -2.86 -27.84
#